data_AF-A0A3B3ZVR6-F1
#
_entry.id   AF-A0A3B3ZVR6-F1
#
_cell.length_a   1.000
_cell.length_b   1.000
_cell.length_c   1.000
_cell.angle_alpha   90.00
_cell.angle_beta   90.00
_cell.angle_gamma   90.00
#
_symmetry.space_group_name_H-M   'P 1'
#
loop_
_entity.id
_entity.type
_entity.pdbx_description
1 polymer ?
#
loop_
_entity_poly.entity_id
_entity_poly.type
_entity_poly.pdbx_seq_one_letter_code
_entity_poly.pdbx_strand_id
1 'polypeptide(L)'
;MGMRSDRPCALLRPSTLGLMVLLGLLVLSVWAEGRDFYALLGVSRGASTLEIRRAFKKLALTMHPDKNPVNASAHEKFLQVNRAYEVLKDEELRKKYDKYGEKGLDEQQQDGRYESWNYYRYDFGIYDDDLEIITLDSGDFEAAVNSGEIWFINFYSPRCSHCHQLAPTWRRMARTIKANLI
;
A
#
# COMPACT_ATOMS: atom_id res chain seq x y z
N MET A 1 -62.98 60.32 11.13
CA MET A 1 -61.75 59.86 11.82
C MET A 1 -61.64 58.36 11.65
N GLY A 2 -60.79 57.89 10.73
CA GLY A 2 -60.50 56.48 10.52
C GLY A 2 -59.04 56.33 10.14
N MET A 3 -58.19 55.97 11.09
CA MET A 3 -56.76 55.83 10.92
C MET A 3 -56.44 54.58 10.09
N ARG A 4 -55.73 54.76 8.96
CA ARG A 4 -55.06 53.65 8.25
C ARG A 4 -53.81 53.28 9.04
N SER A 5 -53.75 52.03 9.48
CA SER A 5 -52.54 51.43 10.05
C SER A 5 -51.75 50.76 8.92
N ASP A 6 -50.64 51.37 8.53
CA ASP A 6 -49.66 50.75 7.66
C ASP A 6 -48.95 49.62 8.40
N ARG A 7 -48.95 48.40 7.84
CA ARG A 7 -48.15 47.28 8.35
C ARG A 7 -46.82 47.25 7.58
N PRO A 8 -45.66 47.22 8.25
CA PRO A 8 -44.38 47.09 7.56
C PRO A 8 -44.22 45.67 6.99
N CYS A 9 -43.74 45.61 5.74
CA CYS A 9 -43.37 44.38 5.06
C CYS A 9 -42.11 43.81 5.74
N ALA A 10 -42.23 42.66 6.41
CA ALA A 10 -41.11 41.97 7.03
C ALA A 10 -40.20 41.37 5.96
N LEU A 11 -39.05 42.00 5.72
CA LEU A 11 -37.97 41.46 4.89
C LEU A 11 -37.41 40.20 5.55
N LEU A 12 -37.59 39.05 4.89
CA LEU A 12 -37.05 37.75 5.29
C LEU A 12 -35.51 37.79 5.21
N ARG A 13 -34.83 37.85 6.35
CA ARG A 13 -33.37 37.71 6.42
C ARG A 13 -33.01 36.22 6.23
N PRO A 14 -32.25 35.83 5.19
CA PRO A 14 -31.84 34.44 5.02
C PRO A 14 -30.93 34.02 6.18
N SER A 15 -31.21 32.86 6.78
CA SER A 15 -30.44 32.35 7.91
C SER A 15 -29.05 31.89 7.46
N THR A 16 -28.01 32.42 8.10
CA THR A 16 -26.61 32.02 7.88
C THR A 16 -26.38 30.52 8.17
N LEU A 17 -27.24 29.93 9.02
CA LEU A 17 -27.25 28.51 9.34
C LEU A 17 -27.48 27.63 8.10
N GLY A 18 -28.38 28.03 7.21
CA GLY A 18 -28.69 27.26 6.00
C GLY A 18 -27.51 27.18 5.03
N LEU A 19 -26.74 28.28 4.92
CA LEU A 19 -25.55 28.35 4.08
C LEU A 19 -24.39 27.50 4.64
N MET A 20 -24.22 27.48 5.97
CA MET A 20 -23.19 26.65 6.62
C MET A 20 -23.51 25.16 6.57
N VAL A 21 -24.79 24.77 6.66
CA VAL A 21 -25.22 23.37 6.51
C VAL A 21 -25.04 22.90 5.07
N LEU A 22 -25.35 23.75 4.07
CA LEU A 22 -25.11 23.43 2.66
C LEU A 22 -23.62 23.32 2.31
N LEU A 23 -22.77 24.21 2.86
CA LEU A 23 -21.30 24.12 2.72
C LEU A 23 -20.75 22.87 3.44
N GLY A 24 -21.26 22.53 4.61
CA GLY A 24 -20.87 21.31 5.34
C GLY A 24 -21.26 20.02 4.59
N LEU A 25 -22.43 20.00 3.93
CA LEU A 25 -22.88 18.88 3.10
C LEU A 25 -22.08 18.76 1.79
N LEU A 26 -21.66 19.88 1.19
CA LEU A 26 -20.81 19.90 -0.02
C LEU A 26 -19.37 19.43 0.28
N VAL A 27 -18.85 19.67 1.49
CA VAL A 27 -17.51 19.21 1.90
C VAL A 27 -17.49 17.69 2.15
N LEU A 28 -18.62 17.07 2.51
CA LEU A 28 -18.71 15.62 2.74
C LEU A 28 -18.78 14.77 1.46
N SER A 29 -19.07 15.38 0.30
CA SER A 29 -19.21 14.66 -0.97
C SER A 29 -17.92 14.51 -1.78
N VAL A 30 -16.78 14.99 -1.29
CA VAL A 30 -15.49 14.87 -2.00
C VAL A 30 -14.70 13.66 -1.47
N TRP A 31 -15.26 12.46 -1.64
CA TRP A 31 -14.46 11.24 -1.63
C TRP A 31 -14.15 10.93 -3.09
N ALA A 32 -12.92 11.23 -3.51
CA ALA A 32 -12.46 10.92 -4.85
C ALA A 32 -12.42 9.40 -5.03
N GLU A 33 -13.37 8.86 -5.78
CA GLU A 33 -13.46 7.45 -6.16
C GLU A 33 -12.50 7.13 -7.32
N GLY A 34 -11.24 7.54 -7.15
CA GLY A 34 -10.11 7.08 -7.95
C GLY A 34 -9.38 6.01 -7.15
N ARG A 35 -9.28 4.78 -7.68
CA ARG A 35 -8.62 3.66 -6.99
C ARG A 35 -7.10 3.84 -6.96
N ASP A 36 -6.65 4.76 -6.13
CA ASP A 36 -5.23 4.98 -5.87
C ASP A 36 -4.58 3.69 -5.33
N PHE A 37 -3.44 3.28 -5.91
CA PHE A 37 -2.76 2.04 -5.51
C PHE A 37 -2.31 2.07 -4.07
N TYR A 38 -1.91 3.24 -3.57
CA TYR A 38 -1.56 3.43 -2.17
C TYR A 38 -2.79 3.24 -1.26
N ALA A 39 -3.94 3.79 -1.66
CA ALA A 39 -5.19 3.60 -0.92
C ALA A 39 -5.67 2.14 -0.95
N LEU A 40 -5.50 1.42 -2.07
CA LEU A 40 -5.82 -0.01 -2.17
C LEU A 40 -4.99 -0.87 -1.20
N LEU A 41 -3.71 -0.52 -1.01
CA LEU A 41 -2.85 -1.19 -0.04
C LEU A 41 -3.00 -0.66 1.39
N GLY A 42 -3.68 0.47 1.57
CA GLY A 42 -3.82 1.13 2.87
C GLY A 42 -2.51 1.73 3.39
N VAL A 43 -1.64 2.22 2.49
CA VAL A 43 -0.34 2.82 2.80
C VAL A 43 -0.26 4.27 2.34
N SER A 44 0.66 5.03 2.93
CA SER A 44 0.97 6.41 2.50
C SER A 44 1.72 6.40 1.16
N ARG A 45 1.61 7.48 0.38
CA ARG A 45 2.45 7.69 -0.83
C ARG A 45 3.95 7.68 -0.54
N GLY A 46 4.33 8.07 0.68
CA GLY A 46 5.71 8.03 1.15
C GLY A 46 6.15 6.68 1.76
N ALA A 47 5.34 5.63 1.66
CA ALA A 47 5.67 4.34 2.25
C ALA A 47 6.91 3.71 1.59
N SER A 48 7.76 3.11 2.42
CA SER A 48 8.89 2.30 1.99
C SER A 48 8.46 1.01 1.28
N THR A 49 9.34 0.43 0.46
CA THR A 49 9.10 -0.88 -0.18
C THR A 49 8.77 -1.97 0.84
N LEU A 50 9.38 -1.92 2.03
CA LEU A 50 9.08 -2.84 3.13
C LEU A 50 7.65 -2.68 3.65
N GLU A 51 7.19 -1.45 3.87
CA GLU A 51 5.81 -1.19 4.33
C GLU A 51 4.79 -1.64 3.28
N ILE A 52 5.06 -1.38 2.01
CA ILE A 52 4.24 -1.84 0.88
C ILE A 52 4.15 -3.37 0.86
N ARG A 53 5.29 -4.07 0.97
CA ARG A 53 5.32 -5.54 1.02
C ARG A 53 4.58 -6.11 2.23
N ARG A 54 4.77 -5.54 3.42
CA ARG A 54 4.06 -5.96 4.64
C ARG A 54 2.55 -5.75 4.54
N ALA A 55 2.12 -4.59 4.03
CA ALA A 55 0.70 -4.29 3.83
C ALA A 55 0.07 -5.24 2.82
N PHE A 56 0.74 -5.46 1.68
CA PHE A 56 0.30 -6.41 0.67
C PHE A 56 0.23 -7.85 1.23
N LYS A 57 1.25 -8.31 1.98
CA LYS A 57 1.25 -9.65 2.60
C LYS A 57 0.03 -9.84 3.50
N LYS A 58 -0.30 -8.83 4.32
CA LYS A 58 -1.47 -8.87 5.19
C LYS A 58 -2.78 -8.98 4.39
N LEU A 59 -2.92 -8.18 3.33
CA LEU A 59 -4.09 -8.24 2.44
C LEU A 59 -4.16 -9.58 1.71
N ALA A 60 -3.05 -10.07 1.17
CA ALA A 60 -2.97 -11.35 0.49
C ALA A 60 -3.42 -12.49 1.40
N LEU A 61 -2.94 -12.56 2.64
CA LEU A 61 -3.33 -13.64 3.57
C LEU A 61 -4.81 -13.63 3.95
N THR A 62 -5.46 -12.46 3.94
CA THR A 62 -6.87 -12.30 4.35
C THR A 62 -7.84 -12.41 3.18
N MET A 63 -7.50 -11.82 2.04
CA MET A 63 -8.37 -11.68 0.87
C MET A 63 -8.14 -12.72 -0.21
N HIS A 64 -7.14 -13.60 -0.08
CA HIS A 64 -6.83 -14.59 -1.12
C HIS A 64 -8.07 -15.39 -1.53
N PRO A 65 -8.30 -15.61 -2.84
CA PRO A 65 -9.45 -16.37 -3.35
C PRO A 65 -9.58 -17.77 -2.75
N ASP A 66 -8.47 -18.51 -2.58
CA ASP A 66 -8.43 -19.83 -1.93
C ASP A 66 -9.05 -19.86 -0.52
N LYS A 67 -8.97 -18.74 0.22
CA LYS A 67 -9.55 -18.62 1.57
C LYS A 67 -10.94 -18.00 1.57
N ASN A 68 -11.40 -17.49 0.42
CA ASN A 68 -12.67 -16.80 0.25
C ASN A 68 -13.50 -17.37 -0.92
N PRO A 69 -13.71 -18.70 -1.01
CA PRO A 69 -14.33 -19.33 -2.18
C PRO A 69 -15.80 -18.96 -2.39
N VAL A 70 -16.50 -18.51 -1.34
CA VAL A 70 -17.92 -18.13 -1.40
C VAL A 70 -18.12 -16.75 -2.03
N ASN A 71 -17.09 -15.88 -1.97
CA ASN A 71 -17.18 -14.54 -2.48
C ASN A 71 -16.71 -14.49 -3.94
N ALA A 72 -17.66 -14.43 -4.87
CA ALA A 72 -17.36 -14.34 -6.31
C ALA A 72 -16.49 -13.13 -6.69
N SER A 73 -16.53 -12.04 -5.90
CA SER A 73 -15.69 -10.85 -6.12
C SER A 73 -14.27 -10.95 -5.54
N ALA A 74 -13.93 -12.02 -4.81
CA ALA A 74 -12.63 -12.15 -4.17
C ALA A 74 -11.48 -12.16 -5.18
N HIS A 75 -11.66 -12.86 -6.30
CA HIS A 75 -10.66 -12.91 -7.37
C HIS A 75 -10.38 -11.52 -7.96
N GLU A 76 -11.42 -10.80 -8.38
CA GLU A 76 -11.28 -9.48 -8.99
C GLU A 76 -10.66 -8.46 -8.02
N LYS A 77 -11.08 -8.47 -6.76
CA LYS A 77 -10.51 -7.61 -5.72
C LYS A 77 -9.05 -7.92 -5.47
N PHE A 78 -8.69 -9.20 -5.43
CA PHE A 78 -7.31 -9.59 -5.21
C PHE A 78 -6.42 -9.23 -6.41
N LEU A 79 -6.94 -9.31 -7.65
CA LEU A 79 -6.24 -8.83 -8.84
C LEU A 79 -5.90 -7.34 -8.73
N GLN A 80 -6.83 -6.51 -8.26
CA GLN A 80 -6.58 -5.07 -8.10
C GLN A 80 -5.50 -4.79 -7.05
N VAL A 81 -5.54 -5.51 -5.92
CA VAL A 81 -4.53 -5.42 -4.86
C VAL A 81 -3.17 -5.91 -5.34
N ASN A 82 -3.12 -7.02 -6.08
CA ASN A 82 -1.90 -7.56 -6.66
C ASN A 82 -1.32 -6.59 -7.69
N ARG A 83 -2.16 -5.99 -8.54
CA ARG A 83 -1.74 -4.97 -9.51
C ARG A 83 -1.10 -3.76 -8.83
N ALA A 84 -1.74 -3.25 -7.78
CA ALA A 84 -1.20 -2.15 -6.99
C ALA A 84 0.17 -2.51 -6.40
N TYR A 85 0.33 -3.72 -5.87
CA TYR A 85 1.59 -4.20 -5.34
C TYR A 85 2.68 -4.32 -6.42
N GLU A 86 2.38 -4.93 -7.57
CA GLU A 86 3.34 -5.11 -8.68
C GLU A 86 3.89 -3.79 -9.21
N VAL A 87 3.07 -2.73 -9.23
CA VAL A 87 3.51 -1.38 -9.61
C VAL A 87 4.32 -0.73 -8.50
N LEU A 88 3.84 -0.78 -7.26
CA LEU A 88 4.43 -0.02 -6.17
C LEU A 88 5.72 -0.65 -5.61
N LYS A 89 5.95 -1.95 -5.86
CA LYS A 89 7.19 -2.62 -5.46
C LYS A 89 8.38 -2.29 -6.38
N ASP A 90 8.10 -1.90 -7.63
CA ASP A 90 9.12 -1.59 -8.63
C ASP A 90 9.33 -0.08 -8.67
N GLU A 91 10.56 0.37 -8.49
CA GLU A 91 10.85 1.79 -8.35
C GLU A 91 10.56 2.58 -9.65
N GLU A 92 10.82 1.99 -10.81
CA GLU A 92 10.59 2.64 -12.11
C GLU A 92 9.08 2.74 -12.41
N LEU A 93 8.35 1.65 -12.18
CA LEU A 93 6.90 1.63 -12.35
C LEU A 93 6.20 2.54 -11.35
N ARG A 94 6.65 2.57 -10.09
CA ARG A 94 6.16 3.49 -9.06
C ARG A 94 6.37 4.94 -9.46
N LYS A 95 7.58 5.31 -9.95
CA LYS A 95 7.85 6.66 -10.48
C LYS A 95 6.93 7.01 -11.66
N LYS A 96 6.70 6.07 -12.59
CA LYS A 96 5.80 6.25 -13.74
C LYS A 96 4.36 6.47 -13.26
N TYR A 97 3.91 5.69 -12.28
CA TYR A 97 2.60 5.81 -11.65
C TYR A 97 2.43 7.14 -10.91
N ASP A 98 3.42 7.56 -10.12
CA ASP A 98 3.36 8.83 -9.38
C ASP A 98 3.31 10.04 -10.33
N LYS A 99 3.93 9.93 -11.51
CA LYS A 99 3.97 11.02 -12.50
C LYS A 99 2.73 11.09 -13.40
N TYR A 100 2.21 9.94 -13.81
CA TYR A 100 1.19 9.85 -14.88
C TYR A 100 -0.09 9.10 -14.46
N GLY A 101 -0.14 8.56 -13.25
CA GLY A 101 -1.19 7.66 -12.79
C GLY A 101 -1.20 6.34 -13.58
N GLU A 102 -2.33 5.64 -13.53
CA GLU A 102 -2.50 4.37 -14.26
C GLU A 102 -2.35 4.51 -15.77
N LYS A 103 -2.66 5.69 -16.34
CA LYS A 103 -2.53 5.97 -17.77
C LYS A 103 -1.09 5.91 -18.27
N GLY A 104 -0.12 6.07 -17.36
CA GLY A 104 1.29 5.93 -17.69
C GLY A 104 1.74 4.48 -17.76
N LEU A 105 0.97 3.51 -17.28
CA LEU A 105 1.41 2.12 -17.18
C LEU A 105 1.04 1.34 -18.44
N ASP A 106 1.94 0.47 -18.89
CA ASP A 106 1.70 -0.34 -20.08
C ASP A 106 0.76 -1.52 -19.73
N GLU A 107 -0.39 -1.62 -20.39
CA GLU A 107 -1.41 -2.64 -20.10
C GLU A 107 -0.91 -4.07 -20.35
N GLN A 108 0.04 -4.26 -21.26
CA GLN A 108 0.54 -5.58 -21.65
C GLN A 108 1.50 -6.23 -20.64
N GLN A 109 2.03 -5.46 -19.68
CA GLN A 109 3.14 -5.93 -18.84
C GLN A 109 2.70 -6.62 -17.55
N GLN A 110 1.40 -6.67 -17.26
CA GLN A 110 0.86 -7.24 -16.03
C GLN A 110 -0.09 -8.38 -16.35
N ASP A 111 0.48 -9.54 -16.67
CA ASP A 111 -0.23 -10.81 -16.58
C ASP A 111 -0.77 -10.90 -15.14
N GLY A 112 -2.10 -10.89 -14.98
CA GLY A 112 -2.81 -10.79 -13.69
C GLY A 112 -2.64 -12.03 -12.81
N ARG A 113 -1.45 -12.63 -12.80
CA ARG A 113 -1.12 -13.83 -12.06
C ARG A 113 -0.68 -13.42 -10.66
N TYR A 114 -1.31 -14.07 -9.70
CA TYR A 114 -0.91 -14.03 -8.31
C TYR A 114 -0.49 -15.44 -7.87
N GLU A 115 0.23 -15.51 -6.77
CA GLU A 115 0.76 -16.75 -6.22
C GLU A 115 -0.25 -17.44 -5.31
N SER A 116 -0.01 -18.70 -4.94
CA SER A 116 -0.90 -19.40 -3.99
C SER A 116 -0.91 -18.75 -2.60
N TRP A 117 -1.96 -19.00 -1.81
CA TRP A 117 -2.00 -18.53 -0.42
C TRP A 117 -0.79 -19.01 0.41
N ASN A 118 -0.34 -20.24 0.18
CA ASN A 118 0.82 -20.82 0.87
C ASN A 118 2.11 -20.05 0.57
N TYR A 119 2.29 -19.59 -0.67
CA TYR A 119 3.43 -18.77 -1.04
C TYR A 119 3.47 -17.48 -0.21
N TYR A 120 2.36 -16.74 -0.15
CA TYR A 120 2.29 -15.51 0.65
C TYR A 120 2.50 -15.75 2.16
N ARG A 121 2.15 -16.96 2.62
CA ARG A 121 2.26 -17.34 4.03
C ARG A 121 3.67 -17.73 4.45
N TYR A 122 4.43 -18.40 3.58
CA TYR A 122 5.69 -19.04 3.94
C TYR A 122 6.90 -18.51 3.14
N ASP A 123 6.70 -18.15 1.87
CA ASP A 123 7.79 -17.82 0.94
C ASP A 123 7.93 -16.31 0.68
N PHE A 124 6.87 -15.54 0.92
CA PHE A 124 6.85 -14.10 0.68
C PHE A 124 7.39 -13.28 1.85
N GLY A 125 8.37 -12.42 1.58
CA GLY A 125 8.96 -11.51 2.56
C GLY A 125 9.61 -12.27 3.72
N ILE A 126 10.54 -13.19 3.42
CA ILE A 126 11.13 -14.13 4.38
C ILE A 126 11.72 -13.41 5.60
N TYR A 127 12.32 -12.24 5.39
CA TYR A 127 12.99 -11.45 6.44
C TYR A 127 12.25 -10.16 6.80
N ASP A 128 11.04 -9.94 6.27
CA ASP A 128 10.36 -8.66 6.41
C ASP A 128 9.96 -8.36 7.86
N ASP A 129 9.90 -9.36 8.74
CA ASP A 129 9.56 -9.19 10.16
C ASP A 129 10.81 -9.18 11.07
N ASP A 130 12.01 -9.34 10.50
CA ASP A 130 13.29 -9.37 11.23
C ASP A 130 13.96 -7.99 11.23
N LEU A 131 13.88 -7.26 12.34
CA LEU A 131 14.39 -5.88 12.48
C LEU A 131 15.91 -5.75 12.34
N GLU A 132 16.64 -6.85 12.39
CA GLU A 132 18.10 -6.89 12.23
C GLU A 132 18.53 -7.16 10.79
N ILE A 133 17.60 -7.48 9.89
CA ILE A 133 17.89 -7.85 8.51
C ILE A 133 17.31 -6.79 7.57
N ILE A 134 18.19 -6.11 6.84
CA ILE A 134 17.79 -5.17 5.79
C ILE A 134 17.61 -5.95 4.49
N THR A 135 16.45 -5.84 3.86
CA THR A 135 16.20 -6.42 2.54
C THR A 135 16.51 -5.36 1.49
N LEU A 136 17.45 -5.65 0.60
CA LEU A 136 17.85 -4.77 -0.49
C LEU A 136 17.10 -5.16 -1.78
N ASP A 137 16.62 -4.16 -2.51
CA ASP A 137 16.11 -4.30 -3.87
C ASP A 137 17.09 -3.68 -4.88
N SER A 138 16.70 -3.65 -6.17
CA SER A 138 17.54 -3.10 -7.24
C SER A 138 17.82 -1.59 -7.09
N GLY A 139 16.96 -0.84 -6.40
CA GLY A 139 17.14 0.59 -6.16
C GLY A 139 18.18 0.87 -5.07
N ASP A 140 18.21 0.02 -4.04
CA ASP A 140 19.06 0.24 -2.86
C ASP A 140 20.39 -0.55 -2.88
N PHE A 141 20.47 -1.63 -3.65
CA PHE A 141 21.61 -2.56 -3.61
C PHE A 141 22.94 -1.90 -3.93
N GLU A 142 23.01 -1.14 -5.03
CA GLU A 142 24.25 -0.47 -5.47
C GLU A 142 24.71 0.58 -4.47
N ALA A 143 23.78 1.34 -3.87
CA ALA A 143 24.12 2.30 -2.84
C ALA A 143 24.66 1.63 -1.57
N ALA A 144 24.07 0.50 -1.17
CA ALA A 144 24.49 -0.26 0.01
C ALA A 144 25.93 -0.79 -0.14
N VAL A 145 26.24 -1.47 -1.25
CA VAL A 145 27.57 -2.08 -1.45
C VAL A 145 28.69 -1.06 -1.63
N ASN A 146 28.37 0.16 -2.08
CA ASN A 146 29.32 1.25 -2.28
C ASN A 146 29.40 2.25 -1.11
N SER A 147 28.68 1.99 -0.01
CA SER A 147 28.61 2.88 1.17
C SER A 147 29.93 3.00 1.96
N GLY A 148 30.84 2.04 1.81
CA GLY A 148 32.04 1.90 2.65
C GLY A 148 31.80 1.09 3.93
N GLU A 149 30.57 0.67 4.21
CA GLU A 149 30.24 -0.27 5.29
C GLU A 149 30.52 -1.72 4.88
N ILE A 150 30.74 -2.60 5.87
CA ILE A 150 30.90 -4.04 5.62
C ILE A 150 29.50 -4.67 5.55
N TRP A 151 29.15 -5.17 4.37
CA TRP A 151 27.89 -5.88 4.13
C TRP A 151 28.12 -7.39 4.02
N PHE A 152 27.31 -8.17 4.75
CA PHE A 152 27.19 -9.59 4.51
C PHE A 152 25.80 -9.90 3.94
N ILE A 153 25.78 -10.31 2.67
CA ILE A 153 24.55 -10.35 1.86
C ILE A 153 24.15 -11.80 1.57
N ASN A 154 22.89 -12.13 1.85
CA ASN A 154 22.29 -13.40 1.51
C ASN A 154 21.43 -13.27 0.24
N PHE A 155 21.93 -13.76 -0.89
CA PHE A 155 21.15 -13.90 -2.12
C PHE A 155 20.28 -15.15 -2.03
N TYR A 156 18.95 -14.98 -2.04
CA TYR A 156 18.01 -16.08 -1.88
C TYR A 156 16.90 -16.05 -2.94
N SER A 157 16.15 -17.14 -3.04
CA SER A 157 14.95 -17.25 -3.88
C SER A 157 13.74 -17.69 -3.04
N PRO A 158 12.52 -17.17 -3.29
CA PRO A 158 11.34 -17.53 -2.50
C PRO A 158 11.00 -19.03 -2.49
N ARG A 159 11.16 -19.73 -3.62
CA ARG A 159 10.84 -21.17 -3.76
C ARG A 159 12.06 -22.06 -3.64
N CYS A 160 12.92 -21.76 -2.67
CA CYS A 160 14.19 -22.44 -2.48
C CYS A 160 14.25 -23.13 -1.12
N SER A 161 14.20 -24.47 -1.11
CA SER A 161 14.25 -25.27 0.13
C SER A 161 15.50 -24.97 0.97
N HIS A 162 16.67 -24.87 0.34
CA HIS A 162 17.93 -24.55 1.04
C HIS A 162 17.91 -23.15 1.65
N CYS A 163 17.28 -22.19 0.98
CA CYS A 163 17.16 -20.82 1.45
C CYS A 163 16.28 -20.75 2.72
N HIS A 164 15.20 -21.52 2.74
CA HIS A 164 14.34 -21.69 3.92
C HIS A 164 15.06 -22.36 5.09
N GLN A 165 15.88 -23.38 4.82
CA GLN A 165 16.69 -24.03 5.85
C GLN A 165 17.75 -23.10 6.44
N LEU A 166 18.30 -22.18 5.62
CA LEU A 166 19.28 -21.19 6.07
C LEU A 166 18.64 -20.04 6.87
N ALA A 167 17.40 -19.66 6.56
CA ALA A 167 16.76 -18.47 7.14
C ALA A 167 16.79 -18.40 8.69
N PRO A 168 16.52 -19.48 9.46
CA PRO A 168 16.67 -19.44 10.92
C PRO A 168 18.09 -19.17 11.39
N THR A 169 19.10 -19.70 10.69
CA THR A 169 20.52 -19.46 11.00
C THR A 169 20.90 -18.02 10.67
N TRP A 170 20.43 -17.50 9.53
CA TRP A 170 20.65 -16.12 9.13
C TRP A 170 20.09 -15.12 10.16
N ARG A 171 18.87 -15.37 10.67
CA ARG A 171 18.28 -14.57 11.76
C ARG A 171 19.11 -14.58 13.03
N ARG A 172 19.60 -15.74 13.46
CA ARG A 172 20.47 -15.85 14.64
C ARG A 172 21.76 -15.06 14.44
N MET A 173 22.38 -15.20 13.28
CA MET A 173 23.60 -14.49 12.95
C MET A 173 23.41 -12.97 12.96
N ALA A 174 22.35 -12.46 12.32
CA ALA A 174 22.04 -11.03 12.30
C ALA A 174 21.85 -10.45 13.71
N ARG A 175 21.11 -11.15 14.58
CA ARG A 175 20.93 -10.76 15.99
C ARG A 175 22.24 -10.73 16.77
N THR A 176 23.08 -11.75 16.60
CA THR A 176 24.39 -11.81 17.27
C THR A 176 25.31 -10.69 16.81
N ILE A 177 25.38 -10.41 15.52
CA ILE A 177 26.21 -9.32 14.98
C ILE A 177 25.73 -7.98 15.54
N LYS A 178 24.42 -7.70 15.49
CA LYS A 178 23.87 -6.45 16.02
C LYS A 178 24.10 -6.28 17.52
N ALA A 179 24.00 -7.36 18.29
CA ALA A 179 24.26 -7.34 19.73
C ALA A 179 25.73 -7.09 20.09
N ASN A 180 26.68 -7.41 19.21
CA ASN A 180 28.12 -7.22 19.43
C ASN A 180 28.65 -5.87 18.88
N LEU A 181 27.84 -5.13 18.13
CA LEU A 181 28.17 -3.81 17.59
C LEU A 181 27.65 -2.65 18.47
N ILE A 182 26.93 -2.97 19.56
CA ILE A 182 26.45 -2.05 20.60
C ILE A 182 27.25 -2.35 21.87
#